data_AF-A0A4Q4CFF3-F1
#
_entry.id   AF-A0A4Q4CFF3-F1
#
_cell.length_a   1.000
_cell.length_b   1.000
_cell.length_c   1.000
_cell.angle_alpha   90.00
_cell.angle_beta   90.00
_cell.angle_gamma   90.00
#
_symmetry.space_group_name_H-M   'P 1'
#
loop_
_entity.id
_entity.type
_entity.pdbx_description
1 polymer ?
#
loop_
_entity_poly.entity_id
_entity_poly.type
_entity_poly.pdbx_seq_one_letter_code
_entity_poly.pdbx_strand_id
1 'polypeptide(L)'
;MVDFNPNNYNQAEVKKAIAGMRNNLGHLLPDPYIDGIKKRRKLEELGMRKPMGMTNDDIPMAAMPPGLNIPIRRYSMKIVSALFYREQGRPVPLNYMTVLKWGQLGIPGNKDMLDTFVQMTPILFRGSRPNLDFGDRFGYRCNKADDPDVFAAIVQFGKGLFIGALVVPPEFAAQTVKAEMWKTVGEELALPSP
;
A
#
# COMPACT_ATOMS: atom_id res chain seq x y z
N MET A 1 -19.17 -0.41 -3.14
CA MET A 1 -19.22 -0.39 -1.66
C MET A 1 -19.22 -1.86 -1.24
N VAL A 2 -18.14 -2.35 -0.64
CA VAL A 2 -17.94 -3.78 -0.41
C VAL A 2 -18.10 -4.09 1.08
N ASP A 3 -18.75 -5.23 1.30
CA ASP A 3 -19.44 -5.65 2.50
C ASP A 3 -18.47 -6.28 3.51
N PHE A 4 -18.47 -5.76 4.73
CA PHE A 4 -17.62 -6.24 5.81
C PHE A 4 -18.27 -7.47 6.42
N ASN A 5 -17.68 -8.66 6.25
CA ASN A 5 -18.13 -9.85 6.99
C ASN A 5 -17.47 -9.88 8.39
N PRO A 6 -18.17 -9.52 9.48
CA PRO A 6 -17.62 -9.51 10.83
C PRO A 6 -17.33 -10.92 11.37
N ASN A 7 -17.88 -11.98 10.75
CA ASN A 7 -17.78 -13.35 11.26
C ASN A 7 -16.37 -13.94 11.18
N ASN A 8 -15.48 -13.35 10.39
CA ASN A 8 -14.09 -13.83 10.28
C ASN A 8 -13.15 -13.19 11.33
N TYR A 9 -13.59 -12.16 12.07
CA TYR A 9 -12.73 -11.41 13.00
C TYR A 9 -12.50 -12.15 14.33
N ASN A 10 -11.29 -12.67 14.55
CA ASN A 10 -10.87 -13.26 15.82
C ASN A 10 -10.03 -12.27 16.64
N GLN A 11 -10.61 -11.72 17.70
CA GLN A 11 -9.96 -10.73 18.55
C GLN A 11 -8.73 -11.26 19.29
N ALA A 12 -8.69 -12.56 19.63
CA ALA A 12 -7.57 -13.15 20.36
C ALA A 12 -6.32 -13.28 19.48
N GLU A 13 -6.50 -13.68 18.23
CA GLU A 13 -5.41 -13.77 17.24
C GLU A 13 -4.81 -12.40 16.94
N VAL A 14 -5.67 -11.38 16.78
CA VAL A 14 -5.24 -9.99 16.58
C VAL A 14 -4.41 -9.50 17.77
N LYS A 15 -4.89 -9.74 19.01
CA LYS A 15 -4.14 -9.38 20.23
C LYS A 15 -2.78 -10.07 20.30
N LYS A 16 -2.70 -11.36 19.97
CA LYS A 16 -1.44 -12.12 19.95
C LYS A 16 -0.47 -11.57 18.90
N ALA A 17 -0.94 -11.24 17.71
CA ALA A 17 -0.12 -10.65 16.65
C ALA A 17 0.43 -9.27 17.07
N ILE A 18 -0.42 -8.40 17.63
CA ILE A 18 -0.01 -7.08 18.14
C ILE A 18 1.03 -7.23 19.26
N ALA A 19 0.80 -8.13 20.22
CA ALA A 19 1.76 -8.39 21.29
C ALA A 19 3.11 -8.89 20.75
N GLY A 20 3.08 -9.78 19.77
CA GLY A 20 4.28 -10.26 19.07
C GLY A 20 5.05 -9.13 18.38
N MET A 21 4.35 -8.23 17.68
CA MET A 21 5.00 -7.06 17.08
C MET A 21 5.57 -6.12 18.14
N ARG A 22 4.84 -5.85 19.22
CA ARG A 22 5.30 -4.97 20.30
C ARG A 22 6.57 -5.51 20.96
N ASN A 23 6.64 -6.81 21.22
CA ASN A 23 7.77 -7.43 21.91
C ASN A 23 9.03 -7.53 21.04
N ASN A 24 8.89 -7.74 19.73
CA ASN A 24 10.04 -7.99 18.84
C ASN A 24 10.42 -6.79 17.98
N LEU A 25 9.45 -5.94 17.62
CA LEU A 25 9.57 -4.87 16.63
C LEU A 25 8.87 -3.60 17.13
N GLY A 26 8.92 -3.31 18.44
CA GLY A 26 8.23 -2.17 19.04
C GLY A 26 8.59 -0.82 18.41
N HIS A 27 9.83 -0.66 17.94
CA HIS A 27 10.31 0.54 17.23
C HIS A 27 9.69 0.74 15.83
N LEU A 28 9.00 -0.28 15.28
CA LEU A 28 8.27 -0.21 14.02
C LEU A 28 6.77 -0.01 14.21
N LEU A 29 6.28 0.04 15.45
CA LEU A 29 4.88 0.33 15.72
C LEU A 29 4.57 1.80 15.40
N PRO A 30 3.38 2.09 14.82
CA PRO A 30 2.90 3.46 14.70
C PRO A 30 2.82 4.13 16.07
N ASP A 31 3.22 5.40 16.14
CA ASP A 31 3.06 6.22 17.34
C ASP A 31 1.68 6.90 17.31
N PRO A 32 0.73 6.49 18.17
CA PRO A 32 -0.59 7.10 18.20
C PRO A 32 -0.60 8.45 18.94
N TYR A 33 0.47 8.82 19.64
CA TYR A 33 0.55 10.02 20.47
C TYR A 33 1.20 11.18 19.71
N ILE A 34 0.59 11.56 18.59
CA ILE A 34 1.03 12.75 17.85
C ILE A 34 0.65 14.00 18.63
N ASP A 35 1.64 14.86 18.87
CA ASP A 35 1.44 16.20 19.42
C ASP A 35 0.34 16.99 18.66
N GLY A 36 -0.50 17.72 19.40
CA GLY A 36 -1.67 18.41 18.85
C GLY A 36 -1.35 19.45 17.78
N ILE A 37 -0.18 20.11 17.86
CA ILE A 37 0.27 21.08 16.86
C ILE A 37 0.68 20.33 15.58
N LYS A 38 1.48 19.26 15.71
CA LYS A 38 1.88 18.42 14.57
C LYS A 38 0.66 17.82 13.86
N LYS A 39 -0.32 17.34 14.64
CA LYS A 39 -1.59 16.80 14.13
C LYS A 39 -2.39 17.87 13.38
N ARG A 40 -2.54 19.08 13.93
CA ARG A 40 -3.23 20.19 13.27
C ARG A 40 -2.57 20.56 11.93
N ARG A 41 -1.24 20.73 11.92
CA ARG A 41 -0.50 21.03 10.69
C ARG A 41 -0.69 19.95 9.64
N LYS A 42 -0.65 18.67 10.04
CA LYS A 42 -0.83 17.56 9.09
C LYS A 42 -2.25 17.49 8.54
N LEU A 43 -3.26 17.79 9.34
CA LEU A 43 -4.64 17.88 8.87
C LEU A 43 -4.81 19.03 7.87
N GLU A 44 -4.20 20.19 8.13
CA GLU A 44 -4.21 21.33 7.20
C GLU A 44 -3.55 20.98 5.86
N GLU A 45 -2.40 20.28 5.87
CA GLU A 45 -1.76 19.74 4.64
C GLU A 45 -2.67 18.78 3.86
N LEU A 46 -3.56 18.08 4.57
CA LEU A 46 -4.56 17.18 3.97
C LEU A 46 -5.86 17.90 3.61
N GLY A 47 -5.92 19.24 3.70
CA GLY A 47 -7.13 20.01 3.43
C GLY A 47 -8.25 19.81 4.45
N MET A 48 -7.94 19.20 5.59
CA MET A 48 -8.89 18.96 6.69
C MET A 48 -8.71 20.04 7.76
N ARG A 49 -9.77 20.80 8.04
CA ARG A 49 -9.75 21.81 9.11
C ARG A 49 -11.04 21.73 9.91
N LYS A 50 -10.90 21.70 11.23
CA LYS A 50 -12.03 21.88 12.15
C LYS A 50 -12.28 23.36 12.42
N PRO A 51 -13.53 23.73 12.77
CA PRO A 51 -13.85 25.06 13.26
C PRO A 51 -12.94 25.48 14.44
N MET A 52 -12.68 26.78 14.56
CA MET A 52 -11.91 27.30 15.68
C MET A 52 -12.60 26.98 17.02
N GLY A 53 -11.82 26.61 18.02
CA GLY A 53 -12.31 26.21 19.35
C GLY A 53 -12.62 24.71 19.49
N MET A 54 -12.63 23.93 18.41
CA MET A 54 -12.78 22.47 18.47
C MET A 54 -11.43 21.76 18.57
N THR A 55 -11.38 20.70 19.39
CA THR A 55 -10.19 19.84 19.50
C THR A 55 -10.14 18.86 18.33
N ASN A 56 -8.93 18.36 18.03
CA ASN A 56 -8.68 17.34 17.01
C ASN A 56 -8.56 15.93 17.63
N ASP A 57 -8.90 15.74 18.91
CA ASP A 57 -8.59 14.50 19.64
C ASP A 57 -9.37 13.28 19.10
N ASP A 58 -10.55 13.52 18.57
CA ASP A 58 -11.44 12.56 17.92
C ASP A 58 -10.98 12.11 16.52
N ILE A 59 -10.02 12.79 15.89
CA ILE A 59 -9.47 12.38 14.60
C ILE A 59 -8.33 11.37 14.85
N PRO A 60 -8.49 10.07 14.57
CA PRO A 60 -7.41 9.11 14.77
C PRO A 60 -6.27 9.37 13.79
N MET A 61 -5.06 9.62 14.30
CA MET A 61 -3.84 9.78 13.49
C MET A 61 -2.67 9.13 14.22
N ALA A 62 -1.84 8.40 13.48
CA ALA A 62 -0.62 7.80 14.01
C ALA A 62 0.57 8.16 13.12
N ALA A 63 1.71 8.46 13.73
CA ALA A 63 2.95 8.70 13.01
C ALA A 63 3.59 7.36 12.66
N MET A 64 3.92 7.17 11.39
CA MET A 64 4.59 5.97 10.93
C MET A 64 6.11 6.11 11.15
N PRO A 65 6.78 5.13 11.79
CA PRO A 65 8.22 5.21 12.00
C PRO A 65 8.97 5.12 10.67
N PRO A 66 10.07 5.88 10.45
CA PRO A 66 10.81 5.88 9.19
C PRO A 66 11.28 4.49 8.74
N GLY A 67 11.64 3.63 9.71
CA GLY A 67 12.12 2.27 9.47
C GLY A 67 11.06 1.32 8.90
N LEU A 68 9.77 1.67 8.92
CA LEU A 68 8.69 0.81 8.43
C LEU A 68 8.69 0.66 6.90
N ASN A 69 9.27 1.61 6.17
CA ASN A 69 9.34 1.57 4.71
C ASN A 69 10.09 0.32 4.20
N ILE A 70 11.16 -0.09 4.88
CA ILE A 70 11.98 -1.24 4.47
C ILE A 70 11.19 -2.56 4.49
N PRO A 71 10.55 -2.98 5.61
CA PRO A 71 9.77 -4.21 5.64
C PRO A 71 8.54 -4.14 4.74
N ILE A 72 7.86 -2.99 4.63
CA ILE A 72 6.75 -2.82 3.68
C ILE A 72 7.25 -3.05 2.25
N ARG A 73 8.36 -2.41 1.84
CA ARG A 73 8.94 -2.60 0.50
C ARG A 73 9.27 -4.06 0.23
N ARG A 74 9.92 -4.76 1.17
CA ARG A 74 10.25 -6.19 1.03
C ARG A 74 9.00 -7.05 0.87
N TYR A 75 7.97 -6.78 1.66
CA TYR A 75 6.70 -7.49 1.58
C TYR A 75 5.96 -7.21 0.26
N SER A 76 5.93 -5.94 -0.17
CA SER A 76 5.36 -5.51 -1.43
C SER A 76 6.05 -6.18 -2.63
N MET A 77 7.39 -6.25 -2.66
CA MET A 77 8.11 -6.97 -3.72
C MET A 77 7.67 -8.43 -3.82
N LYS A 78 7.58 -9.14 -2.68
CA LYS A 78 7.13 -10.54 -2.65
C LYS A 78 5.71 -10.71 -3.19
N ILE A 79 4.79 -9.81 -2.80
CA ILE A 79 3.42 -9.84 -3.31
C ILE A 79 3.42 -9.62 -4.82
N VAL A 80 4.11 -8.58 -5.29
CA VAL A 80 4.10 -8.21 -6.71
C VAL A 80 4.72 -9.30 -7.57
N SER A 81 5.83 -9.91 -7.14
CA SER A 81 6.40 -11.07 -7.83
C SER A 81 5.45 -12.26 -7.86
N ALA A 82 4.72 -12.52 -6.77
CA ALA A 82 3.74 -13.60 -6.73
C ALA A 82 2.53 -13.32 -7.64
N LEU A 83 2.06 -12.06 -7.69
CA LEU A 83 0.98 -11.65 -8.59
C LEU A 83 1.41 -11.69 -10.04
N PHE A 84 2.62 -11.21 -10.36
CA PHE A 84 3.18 -11.32 -11.70
C PHE A 84 3.25 -12.78 -12.15
N TYR A 85 3.79 -13.67 -11.30
CA TYR A 85 3.84 -15.10 -11.61
C TYR A 85 2.45 -15.70 -11.83
N ARG A 86 1.49 -15.36 -10.97
CA ARG A 86 0.10 -15.81 -11.09
C ARG A 86 -0.54 -15.37 -12.41
N GLU A 87 -0.32 -14.12 -12.81
CA GLU A 87 -1.02 -13.52 -13.95
C GLU A 87 -0.31 -13.76 -15.29
N GLN A 88 1.02 -13.83 -15.29
CA GLN A 88 1.85 -14.01 -16.49
C GLN A 88 2.34 -15.46 -16.68
N GLY A 89 2.16 -16.33 -15.67
CA GLY A 89 2.60 -17.74 -15.73
C GLY A 89 4.12 -17.95 -15.67
N ARG A 90 4.90 -16.89 -15.44
CA ARG A 90 6.37 -16.92 -15.40
C ARG A 90 6.93 -15.98 -14.34
N PRO A 91 8.14 -16.22 -13.80
CA PRO A 91 8.75 -15.31 -12.84
C PRO A 91 9.05 -13.94 -13.45
N VAL A 92 9.15 -12.92 -12.60
CA VAL A 92 9.62 -11.58 -13.00
C VAL A 92 11.05 -11.71 -13.55
N PRO A 93 11.33 -11.23 -14.78
CA PRO A 93 12.68 -11.25 -15.32
C PRO A 93 13.68 -10.46 -14.46
N LEU A 94 14.92 -10.95 -14.36
CA LEU A 94 15.94 -10.35 -13.49
C LEU A 94 16.37 -8.93 -13.90
N ASN A 95 16.22 -8.59 -15.17
CA ASN A 95 16.52 -7.27 -15.70
C ASN A 95 15.37 -6.28 -15.53
N TYR A 96 14.20 -6.71 -15.04
CA TYR A 96 13.04 -5.83 -14.94
C TYR A 96 13.11 -4.99 -13.67
N MET A 97 12.55 -3.79 -13.73
CA MET A 97 12.45 -2.91 -12.58
C MET A 97 11.06 -3.03 -11.97
N THR A 98 11.01 -3.12 -10.63
CA THR A 98 9.77 -3.05 -9.86
C THR A 98 9.68 -1.71 -9.14
N VAL A 99 8.65 -0.93 -9.47
CA VAL A 99 8.30 0.33 -8.81
C VAL A 99 7.16 0.07 -7.84
N LEU A 100 7.28 0.58 -6.63
CA LEU A 100 6.33 0.34 -5.55
C LEU A 100 5.90 1.65 -4.91
N LYS A 101 4.62 1.74 -4.58
CA LYS A 101 4.04 2.77 -3.75
C LYS A 101 3.10 2.12 -2.74
N TRP A 102 3.06 2.65 -1.53
CA TRP A 102 2.08 2.22 -0.54
C TRP A 102 1.48 3.43 0.17
N GLY A 103 0.30 3.28 0.73
CA GLY A 103 -0.35 4.34 1.48
C GLY A 103 -1.72 3.98 1.98
N GLN A 104 -2.45 4.99 2.44
CA GLN A 104 -3.84 4.86 2.88
C GLN A 104 -4.79 5.51 1.89
N LEU A 105 -5.94 4.87 1.67
CA LEU A 105 -6.96 5.31 0.70
C LEU A 105 -7.64 6.63 1.10
N GLY A 106 -7.61 6.99 2.39
CA GLY A 106 -8.26 8.19 2.93
C GLY A 106 -7.45 9.49 2.81
N ILE A 107 -6.25 9.45 2.23
CA ILE A 107 -5.40 10.64 2.03
C ILE A 107 -5.77 11.30 0.70
N PRO A 108 -6.18 12.58 0.67
CA PRO A 108 -6.70 13.23 -0.55
C PRO A 108 -5.76 13.18 -1.76
N GLY A 109 -4.44 13.26 -1.58
CA GLY A 109 -3.47 13.10 -2.68
C GLY A 109 -3.27 11.68 -3.20
N ASN A 110 -3.75 10.66 -2.48
CA ASN A 110 -3.72 9.27 -2.94
C ASN A 110 -4.97 8.92 -3.76
N LYS A 111 -6.03 9.72 -3.70
CA LYS A 111 -7.29 9.42 -4.37
C LYS A 111 -7.19 9.55 -5.89
N ASP A 112 -6.70 10.68 -6.40
CA ASP A 112 -6.55 10.90 -7.85
C ASP A 112 -5.63 9.87 -8.50
N MET A 113 -4.58 9.52 -7.76
CA MET A 113 -3.69 8.44 -8.14
C MET A 113 -4.41 7.10 -8.15
N LEU A 114 -5.09 6.74 -7.07
CA LEU A 114 -5.83 5.49 -7.02
C LEU A 114 -6.86 5.42 -8.14
N ASP A 115 -7.59 6.49 -8.42
CA ASP A 115 -8.57 6.55 -9.51
C ASP A 115 -7.90 6.31 -10.87
N THR A 116 -6.74 6.93 -11.10
CA THR A 116 -5.91 6.68 -12.30
C THR A 116 -5.48 5.22 -12.38
N PHE A 117 -4.97 4.67 -11.29
CA PHE A 117 -4.56 3.27 -11.25
C PHE A 117 -5.72 2.30 -11.43
N VAL A 118 -6.91 2.62 -10.91
CA VAL A 118 -8.11 1.79 -11.07
C VAL A 118 -8.56 1.78 -12.52
N GLN A 119 -8.48 2.91 -13.21
CA GLN A 119 -8.71 2.96 -14.66
C GLN A 119 -7.67 2.13 -15.42
N MET A 120 -6.40 2.19 -14.99
CA MET A 120 -5.32 1.40 -15.59
C MET A 120 -5.36 -0.09 -15.21
N THR A 121 -6.12 -0.52 -14.18
CA THR A 121 -6.17 -1.89 -13.67
C THR A 121 -7.60 -2.44 -13.64
N PRO A 122 -8.18 -2.77 -14.80
CA PRO A 122 -9.59 -3.12 -14.89
C PRO A 122 -9.91 -4.49 -14.28
N ILE A 123 -8.92 -5.39 -14.21
CA ILE A 123 -9.15 -6.78 -13.78
C ILE A 123 -9.17 -6.82 -12.26
N LEU A 124 -10.33 -7.06 -11.66
CA LEU A 124 -10.50 -7.18 -10.21
C LEU A 124 -10.52 -8.64 -9.77
N PHE A 125 -9.60 -8.99 -8.88
CA PHE A 125 -9.57 -10.28 -8.19
C PHE A 125 -9.86 -10.11 -6.71
N ARG A 126 -10.79 -10.92 -6.20
CA ARG A 126 -10.95 -11.17 -4.77
C ARG A 126 -10.43 -12.58 -4.49
N GLY A 127 -9.52 -12.70 -3.53
CA GLY A 127 -8.97 -14.00 -3.18
C GLY A 127 -10.08 -14.89 -2.62
N SER A 128 -10.33 -16.03 -3.26
CA SER A 128 -11.13 -17.11 -2.67
C SER A 128 -10.23 -18.33 -2.47
N ARG A 129 -10.29 -18.93 -1.28
CA ARG A 129 -9.78 -20.27 -1.03
C ARG A 129 -10.98 -21.15 -0.67
N PRO A 130 -11.04 -22.41 -1.13
CA PRO A 130 -12.17 -23.30 -0.85
C PRO A 130 -12.48 -23.45 0.65
N ASN A 131 -11.44 -23.36 1.50
CA ASN A 131 -11.55 -23.54 2.95
C ASN A 131 -11.33 -22.24 3.75
N LEU A 132 -11.26 -21.08 3.08
CA LEU A 132 -10.98 -19.80 3.75
C LEU A 132 -11.59 -18.64 2.97
N ASP A 133 -12.64 -18.05 3.54
CA ASP A 133 -13.19 -16.78 3.08
C ASP A 133 -12.27 -15.64 3.54
N PHE A 134 -11.57 -15.01 2.60
CA PHE A 134 -10.76 -13.84 2.90
C PHE A 134 -11.60 -12.57 3.08
N GLY A 135 -12.90 -12.59 2.74
CA GLY A 135 -13.75 -11.39 2.70
C GLY A 135 -13.03 -10.23 2.00
N ASP A 136 -13.03 -9.07 2.64
CA ASP A 136 -12.34 -7.85 2.18
C ASP A 136 -10.91 -7.69 2.71
N ARG A 137 -10.30 -8.76 3.25
CA ARG A 137 -8.95 -8.69 3.84
C ARG A 137 -7.86 -8.52 2.80
N PHE A 138 -8.10 -9.03 1.59
CA PHE A 138 -7.17 -8.94 0.47
C PHE A 138 -7.93 -8.95 -0.85
N GLY A 139 -7.65 -7.95 -1.67
CA GLY A 139 -8.04 -7.92 -3.07
C GLY A 139 -6.93 -7.27 -3.88
N TYR A 140 -6.90 -7.56 -5.18
CA TYR A 140 -6.04 -6.81 -6.07
C TYR A 140 -6.73 -6.53 -7.40
N ARG A 141 -6.31 -5.43 -8.01
CA ARG A 141 -6.56 -5.14 -9.40
C ARG A 141 -5.28 -5.25 -10.18
N CYS A 142 -5.33 -5.69 -11.43
CA CYS A 142 -4.15 -5.67 -12.29
C CYS A 142 -4.47 -5.31 -13.74
N ASN A 143 -3.40 -5.01 -14.46
CA ASN A 143 -3.35 -4.94 -15.91
C ASN A 143 -2.01 -5.49 -16.37
N LYS A 144 -2.02 -6.08 -17.56
CA LYS A 144 -0.87 -6.71 -18.17
C LYS A 144 -0.91 -6.47 -19.66
N ALA A 145 0.25 -6.18 -20.21
CA ALA A 145 0.48 -6.13 -21.64
C ALA A 145 1.66 -7.05 -21.94
N ASP A 146 1.58 -7.77 -23.06
CA ASP A 146 2.68 -8.62 -23.54
C ASP A 146 3.68 -7.81 -24.40
N ASP A 147 3.21 -6.71 -24.99
CA ASP A 147 4.02 -5.76 -25.76
C ASP A 147 3.55 -4.31 -25.53
N PRO A 148 4.31 -3.48 -24.80
CA PRO A 148 5.50 -3.86 -24.03
C PRO A 148 5.13 -4.76 -22.84
N ASP A 149 6.05 -5.64 -22.42
CA ASP A 149 5.86 -6.59 -21.30
C ASP A 149 5.79 -5.87 -19.95
N VAL A 150 4.62 -5.31 -19.65
CA VAL A 150 4.38 -4.45 -18.49
C VAL A 150 3.29 -5.06 -17.64
N PHE A 151 3.50 -5.03 -16.32
CA PHE A 151 2.51 -5.46 -15.34
C PHE A 151 2.27 -4.35 -14.33
N ALA A 152 1.01 -3.98 -14.15
CA ALA A 152 0.57 -3.03 -13.14
C ALA A 152 -0.40 -3.70 -12.19
N ALA A 153 -0.27 -3.42 -10.88
CA ALA A 153 -1.20 -3.93 -9.89
C ALA A 153 -1.49 -2.92 -8.78
N ILE A 154 -2.73 -2.94 -8.29
CA ILE A 154 -3.10 -2.33 -7.02
C ILE A 154 -3.50 -3.46 -6.09
N VAL A 155 -2.86 -3.56 -4.94
CA VAL A 155 -3.21 -4.50 -3.88
C VAL A 155 -3.84 -3.73 -2.74
N GLN A 156 -4.91 -4.26 -2.18
CA GLN A 156 -5.64 -3.64 -1.07
C GLN A 156 -5.79 -4.62 0.09
N PHE A 157 -5.47 -4.14 1.30
CA PHE A 157 -5.69 -4.85 2.55
C PHE A 157 -6.71 -4.08 3.41
N GLY A 158 -7.97 -4.55 3.41
CA GLY A 158 -9.07 -3.84 4.07
C GLY A 158 -9.21 -2.40 3.56
N LYS A 159 -9.49 -1.45 4.46
CA LYS A 159 -9.54 0.00 4.15
C LYS A 159 -8.25 0.76 4.46
N GLY A 160 -7.32 0.10 5.15
CA GLY A 160 -6.20 0.78 5.81
C GLY A 160 -4.93 0.88 4.99
N LEU A 161 -4.72 -0.02 4.03
CA LEU A 161 -3.48 -0.08 3.25
C LEU A 161 -3.78 -0.43 1.79
N PHE A 162 -3.15 0.31 0.88
CA PHE A 162 -2.99 -0.10 -0.50
C PHE A 162 -1.50 -0.16 -0.87
N ILE A 163 -1.18 -0.97 -1.86
CA ILE A 163 0.13 -1.06 -2.51
C ILE A 163 -0.11 -0.92 -4.01
N GLY A 164 0.41 0.13 -4.63
CA GLY A 164 0.52 0.25 -6.08
C GLY A 164 1.85 -0.31 -6.54
N ALA A 165 1.85 -1.02 -7.65
CA ALA A 165 3.04 -1.65 -8.20
C ALA A 165 3.07 -1.60 -9.71
N LEU A 166 4.27 -1.42 -10.26
CA LEU A 166 4.55 -1.59 -11.67
C LEU A 166 5.81 -2.41 -11.84
N VAL A 167 5.76 -3.39 -12.73
CA VAL A 167 6.90 -4.17 -13.18
C VAL A 167 7.08 -3.82 -14.65
N VAL A 168 8.25 -3.28 -14.98
CA VAL A 168 8.56 -2.76 -16.31
C VAL A 168 9.91 -3.27 -16.82
N PRO A 169 10.06 -3.41 -18.13
CA PRO A 169 11.35 -3.60 -18.76
C PRO A 169 12.30 -2.40 -18.52
N PRO A 170 13.63 -2.60 -18.61
CA PRO A 170 14.62 -1.55 -18.40
C PRO A 170 14.39 -0.27 -19.22
N GLU A 171 13.92 -0.40 -20.46
CA GLU A 171 13.72 0.70 -21.39
C GLU A 171 12.59 1.66 -20.96
N PHE A 172 11.61 1.18 -20.18
CA PHE A 172 10.51 1.98 -19.63
C PHE A 172 10.78 2.43 -18.18
N ALA A 173 11.83 1.91 -17.55
CA ALA A 173 12.17 2.20 -16.17
C ALA A 173 12.39 3.70 -15.91
N ALA A 174 13.21 4.35 -16.73
CA ALA A 174 13.56 5.76 -16.57
C ALA A 174 12.34 6.70 -16.71
N GLN A 175 11.34 6.32 -17.52
CA GLN A 175 10.11 7.09 -17.73
C GLN A 175 9.15 6.91 -16.55
N THR A 176 9.10 5.70 -15.98
CA THR A 176 8.21 5.36 -14.86
C THR A 176 8.65 6.05 -13.57
N VAL A 177 9.96 6.14 -13.30
CA VAL A 177 10.51 6.83 -12.11
C VAL A 177 10.30 8.35 -12.19
N LYS A 178 10.35 8.93 -13.39
CA LYS A 178 10.17 10.37 -13.60
C LYS A 178 8.71 10.83 -13.50
N ALA A 179 7.76 9.93 -13.77
CA ALA A 179 6.35 10.25 -13.65
C ALA A 179 6.01 10.61 -12.19
N GLU A 180 5.50 11.83 -11.98
CA GLU A 180 5.17 12.37 -10.64
C GLU A 180 4.22 11.46 -9.84
N MET A 181 3.42 10.66 -10.54
CA MET A 181 2.55 9.64 -9.97
C MET A 181 3.32 8.58 -9.14
N TRP A 182 4.58 8.32 -9.44
CA TRP A 182 5.43 7.34 -8.74
C TRP A 182 6.34 7.96 -7.69
N LYS A 183 6.48 9.29 -7.68
CA LYS A 183 7.11 10.00 -6.57
C LYS A 183 6.20 9.87 -5.35
N THR A 184 6.65 9.14 -4.34
CA THR A 184 5.95 9.12 -3.05
C THR A 184 6.94 9.23 -1.93
N VAL A 185 6.62 10.13 -1.00
CA VAL A 185 7.16 10.29 0.35
C VAL A 185 7.65 8.94 0.91
N GLY A 186 8.97 8.79 0.93
CA GLY A 186 9.66 7.52 1.11
C GLY A 186 10.79 7.43 0.09
N GLU A 187 11.80 8.26 0.31
CA GLU A 187 12.96 8.55 -0.55
C GLU A 187 13.40 7.42 -1.50
N GLU A 188 13.65 7.84 -2.74
CA GLU A 188 14.34 7.11 -3.79
C GLU A 188 15.53 6.31 -3.24
N LEU A 189 15.44 4.99 -3.34
CA LEU A 189 16.61 4.13 -3.40
C LEU A 189 16.46 3.26 -4.64
N ALA A 190 16.94 3.81 -5.76
CA ALA A 190 17.47 2.99 -6.83
C ALA A 190 18.47 2.02 -6.19
N LEU A 191 18.25 0.72 -6.35
CA LEU A 191 19.24 -0.27 -5.94
C LEU A 191 20.52 0.00 -6.76
N PRO A 192 21.70 0.04 -6.15
CA PRO A 192 22.93 0.06 -6.91
C PRO A 192 23.01 -1.24 -7.73
N SER A 193 23.45 -1.12 -8.97
CA SER A 193 23.99 -2.24 -9.76
C SER A 193 25.06 -2.99 -8.94
N PRO A 194 25.22 -4.31 -9.16
CA PRO A 194 26.00 -5.23 -8.32
C PRO A 194 27.41 -4.76 -7.97
#